data_AF-A0A920NGG2-F1
#
_entry.id   AF-A0A920NGG2-F1
#
_cell.length_a   1.000
_cell.length_b   1.000
_cell.length_c   1.000
_cell.angle_alpha   90.00
_cell.angle_beta   90.00
_cell.angle_gamma   90.00
#
_symmetry.space_group_name_H-M   'P 1'
#
loop_
_entity.id
_entity.type
_entity.pdbx_description
1 polymer ?
#
loop_
_entity_poly.entity_id
_entity_poly.type
_entity_poly.pdbx_seq_one_letter_code
_entity_poly.pdbx_strand_id
1 'polypeptide(L)'
;MLPLDWINDDLVLTNSSGAHAKKAGEFGLMSILMLQNHMTRLITHQKNKEFVSLFSNPVHGKTVVVVGTGSLGGSMAKHVSKLGANIIGVNKRGNKAEGCSKTITIDKIDSVLPEADFLYLALPETPKLKI
;
A
#
# COMPACT_ATOMS: atom_id res chain seq x y z
N MET A 1 -17.40 -5.24 7.86
CA MET A 1 -18.23 -6.41 7.47
C MET A 1 -19.62 -5.87 7.24
N LEU A 2 -20.09 -5.90 5.99
CA LEU A 2 -21.47 -5.53 5.65
C LEU A 2 -22.41 -6.41 6.48
N PRO A 3 -23.58 -5.92 6.93
CA PRO A 3 -24.50 -6.73 7.71
C PRO A 3 -25.14 -7.76 6.79
N LEU A 4 -24.51 -8.93 6.68
CA LEU A 4 -24.99 -10.09 5.92
C LEU A 4 -25.39 -11.23 6.87
N ASP A 5 -25.49 -10.93 8.16
CA ASP A 5 -25.82 -11.87 9.22
C ASP A 5 -27.25 -12.45 9.07
N TRP A 6 -28.04 -11.92 8.14
CA TRP A 6 -29.39 -12.35 7.77
C TRP A 6 -29.43 -13.31 6.58
N ILE A 7 -28.32 -13.52 5.87
CA ILE A 7 -28.26 -14.41 4.71
C ILE A 7 -28.24 -15.88 5.17
N ASN A 8 -28.98 -16.72 4.45
CA ASN A 8 -28.97 -18.17 4.66
C ASN A 8 -27.57 -18.76 4.38
N ASP A 9 -27.09 -19.63 5.27
CA ASP A 9 -25.80 -20.32 5.16
C ASP A 9 -25.65 -21.15 3.87
N ASP A 10 -26.76 -21.58 3.26
CA ASP A 10 -26.76 -22.33 1.99
C ASP A 10 -26.49 -21.44 0.75
N LEU A 11 -26.44 -20.11 0.91
CA LEU A 11 -26.23 -19.18 -0.20
C LEU A 11 -24.74 -18.96 -0.47
N VAL A 12 -24.31 -19.23 -1.71
CA VAL A 12 -22.93 -18.92 -2.14
C VAL A 12 -22.79 -17.42 -2.38
N LEU A 13 -21.99 -16.76 -1.54
CA LEU A 13 -21.60 -15.36 -1.73
C LEU A 13 -20.30 -15.24 -2.51
N THR A 14 -20.35 -14.59 -3.67
CA THR A 14 -19.17 -14.27 -4.48
C THR A 14 -18.85 -12.78 -4.46
N ASN A 15 -17.60 -12.41 -4.69
CA ASN A 15 -17.21 -11.01 -4.86
C ASN A 15 -16.24 -10.85 -6.05
N SER A 16 -15.97 -9.60 -6.42
CA SER A 16 -15.06 -9.26 -7.53
C SER A 16 -13.59 -9.18 -7.07
N SER A 17 -13.17 -9.98 -6.09
CA SER A 17 -11.81 -9.93 -5.56
C SER A 17 -10.77 -10.10 -6.66
N GLY A 18 -9.83 -9.18 -6.76
CA GLY A 18 -8.74 -9.22 -7.74
C GLY A 18 -8.98 -8.44 -9.03
N ALA A 19 -10.23 -8.08 -9.36
CA ALA A 19 -10.55 -7.34 -10.59
C ALA A 19 -9.81 -6.00 -10.69
N HIS A 20 -9.56 -5.34 -9.55
CA HIS A 20 -8.90 -4.03 -9.48
C HIS A 20 -7.39 -4.10 -9.24
N ALA A 21 -6.79 -5.30 -9.20
CA ALA A 21 -5.39 -5.47 -8.81
C ALA A 21 -4.42 -4.63 -9.65
N LYS A 22 -4.50 -4.73 -10.99
CA LYS A 22 -3.62 -3.99 -11.91
C LYS A 22 -3.71 -2.49 -11.70
N LYS A 23 -4.94 -1.95 -11.71
CA LYS A 23 -5.19 -0.52 -11.53
C LYS A 23 -4.72 -0.01 -10.17
N ALA A 24 -4.97 -0.78 -9.11
CA ALA A 24 -4.51 -0.45 -7.77
C ALA A 24 -2.98 -0.48 -7.65
N GLY A 25 -2.32 -1.40 -8.35
CA GLY A 25 -0.85 -1.45 -8.44
C GLY A 25 -0.27 -0.20 -9.10
N GLU A 26 -0.80 0.19 -10.26
CA GLU A 26 -0.39 1.42 -10.96
C GLU A 26 -0.65 2.67 -10.11
N PHE A 27 -1.82 2.75 -9.47
CA PHE A 27 -2.15 3.86 -8.59
C PHE A 27 -1.21 3.92 -7.38
N GLY A 28 -0.94 2.79 -6.73
CA GLY A 28 -0.01 2.73 -5.60
C GLY A 28 1.41 3.16 -5.97
N LEU A 29 1.91 2.73 -7.13
CA LEU A 29 3.18 3.20 -7.69
C LEU A 29 3.18 4.72 -7.89
N MET A 30 2.15 5.24 -8.57
CA MET A 30 1.99 6.68 -8.81
C MET A 30 1.97 7.46 -7.50
N SER A 31 1.20 7.03 -6.50
CA SER A 31 1.09 7.71 -5.21
C SER A 31 2.44 7.80 -4.49
N ILE A 32 3.22 6.71 -4.45
CA ILE A 32 4.54 6.71 -3.82
C ILE A 32 5.49 7.66 -4.57
N LEU A 33 5.50 7.63 -5.90
CA LEU A 33 6.33 8.53 -6.69
C LEU A 33 5.92 10.00 -6.53
N MET A 34 4.62 10.29 -6.44
CA MET A 34 4.13 11.65 -6.20
C MET A 34 4.58 12.19 -4.85
N LEU A 35 4.54 11.36 -3.80
CA LEU A 35 5.03 11.74 -2.48
C LEU A 35 6.55 11.97 -2.48
N GLN A 36 7.29 11.02 -3.06
CA GLN A 36 8.76 11.10 -3.13
C GLN A 36 9.23 12.35 -3.88
N ASN A 37 8.55 12.72 -4.98
CA ASN A 37 8.91 13.87 -5.83
C ASN A 37 8.22 15.18 -5.43
N HIS A 38 7.58 15.24 -4.25
CA HIS A 38 6.90 16.45 -3.76
C HIS A 38 5.86 17.04 -4.73
N MET A 39 5.14 16.17 -5.46
CA MET A 39 4.25 16.58 -6.54
C MET A 39 3.18 17.58 -6.10
N THR A 40 2.63 17.41 -4.89
CA THR A 40 1.64 18.35 -4.33
C THR A 40 2.21 19.75 -4.14
N ARG A 41 3.46 19.86 -3.67
CA ARG A 41 4.15 21.15 -3.51
C ARG A 41 4.50 21.77 -4.86
N LEU A 42 4.95 20.97 -5.82
CA LEU A 42 5.20 21.43 -7.19
C LEU A 42 3.94 22.08 -7.79
N ILE A 43 2.79 21.41 -7.66
CA ILE A 43 1.51 21.93 -8.14
C ILE A 43 1.11 23.22 -7.41
N THR A 44 1.33 23.32 -6.10
CA THR A 44 1.06 24.54 -5.34
C THR A 44 1.93 25.71 -5.80
N HIS A 45 3.24 25.51 -5.94
CA HIS A 45 4.15 26.56 -6.43
C HIS A 45 3.77 26.99 -7.86
N GLN A 46 3.42 26.04 -8.74
CA GLN A 46 2.94 26.37 -10.08
C GLN A 46 1.69 27.27 -10.05
N LYS A 47 0.70 26.95 -9.21
CA LYS A 47 -0.52 27.78 -9.06
C LYS A 47 -0.21 29.19 -8.58
N ASN A 48 0.78 29.32 -7.70
CA ASN A 48 1.24 30.61 -7.18
C ASN A 48 2.19 31.34 -8.13
N LYS A 49 2.53 30.75 -9.29
CA LYS A 49 3.51 31.26 -10.26
C LYS A 49 4.90 31.43 -9.64
N GLU A 50 5.24 30.58 -8.67
CA GLU A 50 6.54 30.55 -8.02
C GLU A 50 7.43 29.48 -8.66
N PHE A 51 8.68 29.85 -8.96
CA PHE A 51 9.69 28.90 -9.42
C PHE A 51 10.63 28.53 -8.28
N VAL A 52 10.28 27.45 -7.57
CA VAL A 52 11.03 26.95 -6.41
C VAL A 52 11.59 25.57 -6.73
N SER A 53 12.90 25.40 -6.60
CA SER A 53 13.56 24.09 -6.79
C SER A 53 13.32 23.19 -5.59
N LEU A 54 12.78 22.00 -5.83
CA LEU A 54 12.55 20.97 -4.82
C LEU A 54 13.44 19.77 -5.14
N PHE A 55 14.39 19.49 -4.26
CA PHE A 55 15.23 18.30 -4.37
C PHE A 55 14.50 17.09 -3.81
N SER A 56 14.50 16.00 -4.56
CA SER A 56 14.02 14.69 -4.11
C SER A 56 15.02 13.62 -4.49
N ASN A 57 15.11 12.59 -3.65
CA ASN A 57 15.89 11.40 -3.96
C ASN A 57 15.06 10.40 -4.75
N PRO A 58 15.67 9.43 -5.44
CA PRO A 58 14.93 8.28 -5.97
C PRO A 58 14.26 7.46 -4.85
N VAL A 59 13.26 6.66 -5.21
CA VAL A 59 12.63 5.68 -4.29
C VAL A 59 13.53 4.46 -4.03
N HIS A 60 14.63 4.32 -4.76
CA HIS A 60 15.60 3.24 -4.57
C HIS A 60 16.13 3.22 -3.13
N GLY A 61 16.15 2.06 -2.50
CA GLY A 61 16.58 1.87 -1.12
C GLY A 61 15.59 2.37 -0.05
N LYS A 62 14.49 3.03 -0.45
CA LYS A 62 13.44 3.46 0.48
C LYS A 62 12.63 2.27 0.96
N THR A 63 12.18 2.33 2.21
CA THR A 63 11.37 1.27 2.82
C THR A 63 9.89 1.59 2.73
N VAL A 64 9.12 0.68 2.13
CA VAL A 64 7.66 0.73 2.10
C VAL A 64 7.11 -0.38 2.98
N VAL A 65 6.39 -0.02 4.04
CA VAL A 65 5.61 -0.97 4.83
C VAL A 65 4.22 -1.06 4.23
N VAL A 66 3.85 -2.24 3.71
CA VAL A 66 2.52 -2.51 3.15
C VAL A 66 1.69 -3.37 4.09
N VAL A 67 0.62 -2.80 4.63
CA VAL A 67 -0.33 -3.50 5.49
C VAL A 67 -1.49 -4.00 4.65
N GLY A 68 -1.57 -5.33 4.52
CA GLY A 68 -2.49 -5.99 3.60
C GLY A 68 -1.82 -6.34 2.27
N THR A 69 -1.30 -7.56 2.17
CA THR A 69 -0.62 -8.08 0.96
C THR A 69 -1.57 -8.89 0.06
N GLY A 70 -2.85 -8.51 0.01
CA GLY A 70 -3.85 -9.10 -0.88
C GLY A 70 -3.65 -8.65 -2.34
N SER A 71 -4.69 -8.77 -3.16
CA SER A 71 -4.62 -8.40 -4.58
C SER A 71 -4.15 -6.95 -4.82
N LEU A 72 -4.60 -5.99 -4.02
CA LEU A 72 -4.26 -4.58 -4.15
C LEU A 72 -2.82 -4.30 -3.68
N GLY A 73 -2.53 -4.52 -2.40
CA GLY A 73 -1.21 -4.26 -1.82
C GLY A 73 -0.10 -5.10 -2.44
N GLY A 74 -0.40 -6.35 -2.81
CA GLY A 74 0.52 -7.20 -3.55
C GLY A 74 0.84 -6.66 -4.95
N SER A 75 -0.16 -6.15 -5.69
CA SER A 75 0.11 -5.55 -7.00
C SER A 75 0.98 -4.30 -6.87
N MET A 76 0.73 -3.45 -5.89
CA MET A 76 1.58 -2.28 -5.60
C MET A 76 3.02 -2.71 -5.28
N ALA A 77 3.21 -3.69 -4.38
CA ALA A 77 4.51 -4.20 -3.99
C ALA A 77 5.33 -4.69 -5.20
N LYS A 78 4.70 -5.40 -6.15
CA LYS A 78 5.34 -5.85 -7.40
C LYS A 78 5.83 -4.70 -8.28
N HIS A 79 5.10 -3.59 -8.34
CA HIS A 79 5.51 -2.44 -9.15
C HIS A 79 6.65 -1.67 -8.49
N VAL A 80 6.54 -1.39 -7.20
CA VAL A 80 7.49 -0.52 -6.49
C VAL A 80 8.80 -1.24 -6.21
N SER A 81 8.78 -2.55 -5.94
CA SER A 81 10.01 -3.36 -5.78
C SER A 81 10.91 -3.33 -7.01
N LYS A 82 10.35 -3.20 -8.22
CA LYS A 82 11.14 -3.07 -9.47
C LYS A 82 11.96 -1.78 -9.55
N LEU A 83 11.63 -0.77 -8.73
CA LEU A 83 12.41 0.46 -8.59
C LEU A 83 13.51 0.35 -7.53
N GLY A 84 13.67 -0.83 -6.91
CA GLY A 84 14.67 -1.09 -5.88
C GLY A 84 14.30 -0.59 -4.49
N ALA A 85 13.01 -0.34 -4.23
CA ALA A 85 12.53 -0.08 -2.88
C ALA A 85 12.50 -1.38 -2.05
N ASN A 86 12.76 -1.27 -0.75
CA ASN A 86 12.63 -2.35 0.22
C ASN A 86 11.17 -2.46 0.69
N ILE A 87 10.44 -3.50 0.27
CA ILE A 87 9.02 -3.64 0.64
C ILE A 87 8.85 -4.64 1.79
N ILE A 88 8.34 -4.17 2.93
CA ILE A 88 8.00 -5.00 4.08
C ILE A 88 6.50 -5.27 4.07
N GLY A 89 6.12 -6.52 3.88
CA GLY A 89 4.72 -6.94 3.93
C GLY A 89 4.23 -7.16 5.36
N VAL A 90 2.99 -6.77 5.64
CA VAL A 90 2.29 -7.09 6.89
C VAL A 90 0.95 -7.73 6.54
N ASN A 91 0.73 -8.99 6.96
CA ASN A 91 -0.54 -9.67 6.74
C ASN A 91 -0.91 -10.57 7.92
N LYS A 92 -2.10 -11.18 7.89
CA LYS A 92 -2.63 -11.95 9.04
C LYS A 92 -1.82 -13.21 9.36
N ARG A 93 -1.15 -13.81 8.38
CA ARG A 93 -0.54 -15.16 8.50
C ARG A 93 0.99 -15.15 8.40
N GLY A 94 1.61 -14.02 8.09
CA GLY A 94 3.04 -13.94 7.80
C GLY A 94 3.45 -14.61 6.48
N ASN A 95 2.48 -14.95 5.62
CA ASN A 95 2.76 -15.61 4.35
C ASN A 95 3.57 -14.69 3.44
N LYS A 96 4.57 -15.25 2.74
CA LYS A 96 5.36 -14.51 1.74
C LYS A 96 4.42 -13.87 0.71
N ALA A 97 4.71 -12.62 0.38
CA ALA A 97 4.03 -11.88 -0.68
C ALA A 97 5.04 -11.48 -1.76
N GLU A 98 4.68 -11.71 -3.02
CA GLU A 98 5.55 -11.36 -4.14
C GLU A 98 5.84 -9.85 -4.17
N GLY A 99 7.10 -9.48 -4.43
CA GLY A 99 7.58 -8.10 -4.36
C GLY A 99 7.94 -7.63 -2.95
N CYS A 100 7.65 -8.40 -1.89
CA CYS A 100 8.10 -8.10 -0.52
C CYS A 100 9.44 -8.77 -0.22
N SER A 101 10.36 -8.04 0.42
CA SER A 101 11.65 -8.56 0.89
C SER A 101 11.48 -9.46 2.12
N LYS A 102 10.60 -9.05 3.04
CA LYS A 102 10.14 -9.83 4.19
C LYS A 102 8.64 -9.66 4.39
N THR A 103 8.00 -10.59 5.07
CA THR A 103 6.60 -10.47 5.48
C THR A 103 6.45 -10.86 6.94
N ILE A 104 5.76 -10.03 7.71
CA ILE A 104 5.50 -10.24 9.13
C ILE A 104 4.00 -10.32 9.39
N THR A 105 3.67 -10.80 10.59
CA THR A 105 2.29 -10.79 11.09
C THR A 105 1.92 -9.42 11.65
N ILE A 106 0.62 -9.11 11.66
CA ILE A 106 0.11 -7.81 12.10
C ILE A 106 0.45 -7.46 13.55
N ASP A 107 0.57 -8.46 14.43
CA ASP A 107 0.99 -8.29 15.84
C ASP A 107 2.44 -7.80 15.98
N LYS A 108 3.24 -7.89 14.92
CA LYS A 108 4.63 -7.42 14.90
C LYS A 108 4.80 -6.09 14.16
N ILE A 109 3.71 -5.43 13.76
CA ILE A 109 3.77 -4.21 12.93
C ILE A 109 4.62 -3.11 13.58
N ASP A 110 4.54 -2.94 14.90
CA ASP A 110 5.31 -1.92 15.63
C ASP A 110 6.82 -2.08 15.48
N SER A 111 7.29 -3.30 15.19
CA SER A 111 8.72 -3.56 14.96
C SER A 111 9.25 -3.03 13.62
N VAL A 112 8.37 -2.74 12.66
CA VAL A 112 8.77 -2.30 11.30
C VAL A 112 8.29 -0.89 10.96
N LEU A 113 7.32 -0.33 11.70
CA LEU A 113 6.87 1.05 11.48
C LEU A 113 8.00 2.09 11.58
N PRO A 114 8.97 1.98 12.51
CA PRO A 114 10.09 2.91 12.57
C PRO A 114 11.00 2.87 11.33
N GLU A 115 10.98 1.78 10.55
CA GLU A 115 11.76 1.65 9.32
C GLU A 115 11.06 2.30 8.12
N ALA A 116 9.78 2.68 8.22
CA ALA A 116 8.96 3.06 7.06
C ALA A 116 9.25 4.49 6.57
N ASP A 117 9.72 4.62 5.32
CA ASP A 117 9.62 5.90 4.59
C ASP A 117 8.19 6.11 4.06
N PHE A 118 7.49 5.01 3.73
CA PHE A 118 6.11 5.01 3.28
C PHE A 118 5.31 3.91 3.98
N LEU A 119 4.11 4.27 4.45
CA LEU A 119 3.11 3.32 4.94
C LEU A 119 1.97 3.21 3.92
N TYR A 120 1.75 2.02 3.39
CA TYR A 120 0.68 1.73 2.43
C TYR A 120 -0.36 0.80 3.05
N LEU A 121 -1.60 1.28 3.15
CA LEU A 121 -2.71 0.54 3.76
C LEU A 121 -3.62 -0.03 2.66
N ALA A 122 -3.72 -1.35 2.58
CA ALA A 122 -4.57 -2.09 1.66
C ALA A 122 -5.32 -3.21 2.39
N LEU A 123 -6.03 -2.81 3.45
CA LEU A 123 -6.78 -3.70 4.32
C LEU A 123 -8.28 -3.63 4.02
N PRO A 124 -9.00 -4.75 4.10
CA PRO A 124 -10.46 -4.72 4.11
C PRO A 124 -10.94 -4.09 5.42
N GLU A 125 -12.06 -3.38 5.35
CA GLU A 125 -12.71 -2.83 6.53
C GLU A 125 -13.28 -3.96 7.42
N THR A 126 -12.73 -4.11 8.62
CA THR A 126 -13.20 -5.09 9.61
C THR A 126 -13.35 -4.43 10.98
N PRO A 127 -14.25 -4.91 11.85
CA PRO A 127 -14.46 -4.32 13.18
C PRO A 127 -13.19 -4.26 14.05
N LYS A 128 -12.22 -5.13 13.78
CA LYS A 128 -10.93 -5.21 14.47
C LYS A 128 -9.96 -4.08 14.06
N LEU A 129 -10.23 -3.40 12.95
CA LEU A 129 -9.48 -2.25 12.44
C LEU A 129 -10.24 -0.97 12.83
N LYS A 130 -10.19 -0.58 14.10
CA LYS A 130 -10.54 0.78 14.52
C LYS A 130 -9.23 1.56 14.71
N ILE A 131 -9.04 2.58 13.88
CA ILE A 131 -7.99 3.59 14.03
C ILE A 131 -8.40 4.52 15.17
#